data_AF-A0A822E3L8-F1
#
_entry.id   AF-A0A822E3L8-F1
#
_cell.length_a   1.000
_cell.length_b   1.000
_cell.length_c   1.000
_cell.angle_alpha   90.00
_cell.angle_beta   90.00
_cell.angle_gamma   90.00
#
_symmetry.space_group_name_H-M   'P 1'
#
loop_
_entity.id
_entity.type
_entity.pdbx_description
1 polymer ?
#
loop_
_entity_poly.entity_id
_entity_poly.type
_entity_poly.pdbx_seq_one_letter_code
_entity_poly.pdbx_strand_id
1 'polypeptide(L)' 'GAVRMRQKKVRNNSCTVAKDFRQEIKFCYNAYAPAFEDKYSYGPCANLEAENCTEDP' A
#
# COMPACT_ATOMS: atom_id res chain seq x y z
N GLY A 1 26.18 14.12 -7.44
CA GLY A 1 25.00 13.26 -7.62
C GLY A 1 24.48 12.86 -6.26
N ALA A 2 23.15 12.80 -6.08
CA ALA A 2 22.53 12.46 -4.81
C ALA A 2 21.83 11.09 -4.89
N VAL A 3 21.84 10.35 -3.78
CA VAL A 3 21.12 9.07 -3.66
C VAL A 3 19.64 9.36 -3.49
N ARG A 4 18.79 8.64 -4.25
CA ARG A 4 17.33 8.74 -4.13
C ARG A 4 16.74 7.41 -3.70
N MET A 5 16.09 7.43 -2.53
CA MET A 5 15.30 6.31 -2.05
C MET A 5 14.03 6.12 -2.89
N ARG A 6 13.65 4.87 -3.13
CA ARG A 6 12.41 4.48 -3.80
C ARG A 6 11.81 3.26 -3.12
N GLN A 7 10.49 3.17 -3.11
CA GLN A 7 9.75 2.05 -2.52
C GLN A 7 8.85 1.41 -3.58
N LYS A 8 8.69 0.08 -3.48
CA LYS A 8 7.66 -0.69 -4.16
C LYS A 8 6.72 -1.25 -3.11
N LYS A 9 5.42 -1.24 -3.38
CA LYS A 9 4.38 -1.77 -2.50
C LYS A 9 3.45 -2.67 -3.29
N VAL A 10 2.96 -3.73 -2.64
CA VAL A 10 1.97 -4.66 -3.20
C VAL A 10 0.59 -4.28 -2.67
N ARG A 11 -0.43 -4.31 -3.54
CA ARG A 11 -1.81 -3.97 -3.17
C ARG A 11 -2.38 -5.03 -2.21
N ASN A 12 -3.18 -4.59 -1.24
CA ASN A 12 -4.01 -5.49 -0.46
C ASN A 12 -4.96 -6.29 -1.37
N ASN A 13 -5.38 -7.47 -0.91
CA ASN A 13 -6.22 -8.43 -1.63
C ASN A 13 -5.58 -8.92 -2.95
N SER A 14 -4.25 -8.97 -3.00
CA SER A 14 -3.50 -9.55 -4.13
C SER A 14 -3.36 -11.07 -4.06
N CYS A 15 -3.77 -11.68 -2.94
CA CYS A 15 -3.84 -13.12 -2.75
C CYS A 15 -5.20 -13.57 -2.24
N THR A 16 -5.47 -14.86 -2.42
CA THR A 16 -6.69 -15.52 -1.96
C THR A 16 -6.47 -16.08 -0.57
N VAL A 17 -7.19 -15.54 0.42
CA VAL A 17 -7.26 -16.13 1.76
C VAL A 17 -8.09 -17.41 1.72
N ALA A 18 -7.53 -18.51 2.21
CA ALA A 18 -8.22 -19.78 2.33
C ALA A 18 -9.51 -19.63 3.17
N LYS A 19 -10.57 -20.34 2.79
CA LYS A 19 -11.93 -20.13 3.30
C LYS A 19 -12.00 -20.14 4.82
N ASP A 20 -11.29 -21.08 5.44
CA ASP A 20 -11.28 -21.33 6.87
C ASP A 20 -10.66 -20.18 7.68
N PHE A 21 -9.86 -19.33 7.03
CA PHE A 21 -9.12 -18.23 7.68
C PHE A 21 -9.63 -16.84 7.31
N ARG A 22 -10.75 -16.73 6.60
CA ARG A 22 -11.29 -15.42 6.15
C ARG A 22 -11.79 -14.56 7.31
N GLN A 23 -12.12 -15.18 8.45
CA GLN A 23 -12.58 -14.45 9.63
C GLN A 23 -11.41 -13.82 10.39
N GLU A 24 -10.21 -14.38 10.28
CA GLU A 24 -9.02 -13.98 11.02
C GLU A 24 -8.09 -13.12 10.15
N ILE A 25 -7.90 -13.51 8.88
CA ILE A 25 -6.98 -12.84 7.96
C ILE A 25 -7.74 -11.79 7.14
N LYS A 26 -7.63 -10.54 7.57
CA LYS A 26 -8.31 -9.38 6.94
C LYS A 26 -7.54 -8.75 5.78
N PHE A 27 -6.23 -8.97 5.73
CA PHE A 27 -5.35 -8.38 4.73
C PHE A 27 -4.47 -9.48 4.11
N CYS A 28 -4.28 -9.42 2.80
CA CYS A 28 -3.51 -10.42 2.06
C CYS A 28 -2.63 -9.73 1.01
N TYR A 29 -1.34 -10.02 1.05
CA TYR A 29 -0.35 -9.52 0.10
C TYR A 29 0.37 -10.69 -0.57
N ASN A 30 0.40 -10.70 -1.89
CA ASN A 30 1.11 -11.71 -2.68
C ASN A 30 2.58 -11.34 -2.85
N ALA A 31 3.37 -12.25 -3.42
CA ALA A 31 4.68 -11.92 -3.94
C ALA A 31 4.57 -10.78 -4.96
N TYR A 32 5.61 -9.94 -5.05
CA TYR A 32 5.62 -8.84 -6.00
C TYR A 32 5.52 -9.36 -7.43
N ALA A 33 4.55 -8.82 -8.16
CA ALA A 33 4.45 -8.90 -9.60
C ALA A 33 3.93 -7.54 -10.11
N PRO A 34 4.26 -7.12 -11.33
CA PRO A 34 3.74 -5.85 -11.88
C PRO A 34 2.21 -5.74 -11.82
N ALA A 35 1.49 -6.87 -11.89
CA ALA A 35 0.04 -6.93 -11.78
C ALA A 35 -0.49 -6.64 -10.37
N PHE A 36 0.32 -6.83 -9.33
CA PHE A 36 -0.05 -6.63 -7.93
C PHE A 36 0.54 -5.36 -7.32
N GLU A 37 1.26 -4.54 -8.11
CA GLU A 37 1.83 -3.30 -7.63
C GLU A 37 0.73 -2.33 -7.16
N ASP A 38 0.89 -1.83 -5.94
CA ASP A 38 0.04 -0.77 -5.40
C ASP A 38 0.38 0.54 -6.09
N LYS A 39 -0.61 1.12 -6.78
CA LYS A 39 -0.47 2.38 -7.54
C LYS A 39 -1.07 3.56 -6.81
N TYR A 40 -1.62 3.36 -5.61
CA TYR A 40 -2.05 4.48 -4.79
C TYR A 40 -0.83 5.29 -4.37
N SER A 41 -1.05 6.60 -4.26
CA SER A 41 -0.05 7.52 -3.74
C SER A 41 0.44 7.03 -2.36
N TYR A 42 1.71 7.27 -2.05
CA TYR A 42 2.28 6.94 -0.75
C TYR A 42 2.55 8.21 0.05
N GLY A 43 2.43 8.12 1.37
CA GLY A 43 2.70 9.21 2.31
C GLY A 43 1.45 9.67 3.07
N PRO A 44 1.63 10.46 4.14
CA PRO A 44 0.52 10.94 4.98
C PRO A 44 -0.54 11.72 4.18
N CYS A 45 -0.13 12.41 3.11
CA CYS A 45 -0.99 13.20 2.24
C CYS A 45 -1.57 12.46 1.04
N ALA A 46 -1.29 11.17 0.90
CA ALA A 46 -1.73 10.40 -0.24
C ALA A 46 -3.16 9.87 -0.12
N ASN A 47 -3.64 9.70 1.12
CA ASN A 47 -4.90 9.01 1.44
C ASN A 47 -5.89 9.90 2.19
N LEU A 48 -5.48 11.13 2.54
CA LEU A 48 -6.38 12.17 3.03
C LEU A 48 -6.76 13.00 1.80
N GLU A 49 -8.04 13.29 1.62
CA GLU A 49 -8.45 14.43 0.79
C GLU A 49 -7.59 15.62 1.24
N ALA A 50 -7.01 16.35 0.29
CA ALA A 50 -5.86 17.25 0.46
C ALA A 50 -6.04 18.40 1.49
N GLU A 51 -7.13 18.42 2.25
CA GLU A 51 -7.55 19.49 3.15
C GLU A 51 -6.87 19.46 4.53
N ASN A 52 -6.14 18.40 4.89
CA ASN A 52 -5.48 18.33 6.21
C ASN A 52 -3.96 18.07 6.16
N CYS A 53 -3.33 18.36 5.03
CA CYS A 53 -1.87 18.37 4.91
C CYS A 53 -1.30 19.74 5.21
N THR A 54 -1.46 20.19 6.45
CA THR A 54 -0.61 21.24 6.99
C THR A 54 0.70 20.59 7.41
N GLU A 55 1.79 20.94 6.73
CA GLU A 55 3.13 20.83 7.30
C GLU A 55 3.13 21.72 8.56
N ASP A 56 2.99 21.12 9.75
CA ASP A 56 3.38 21.82 10.97
C ASP A 56 4.91 22.00 10.95
N PRO A 57 5.42 23.15 11.44
CA PRO A 57 6.75 23.68 11.15
C PRO A 57 7.93 22.82 11.63
#